data_AF-A0A371HXY2-F1
#
_entry.id   AF-A0A371HXY2-F1
#
_cell.length_a   1.000
_cell.length_b   1.000
_cell.length_c   1.000
_cell.angle_alpha   90.00
_cell.angle_beta   90.00
_cell.angle_gamma   90.00
#
_symmetry.space_group_name_H-M   'P 1'
#
loop_
_entity.id
_entity.type
_entity.pdbx_description
1 polymer ?
#
loop_
_entity_poly.entity_id
_entity_poly.type
_entity_poly.pdbx_seq_one_letter_code
_entity_poly.pdbx_strand_id
1 'polypeptide(L)'
;MQGTLVIRTSTTTSLFHFLLNNAGDPFLGSSFSLNSTAFEVCVLDWFANLWEIEKNEYWGYVTTGGTEGNLHGILVGREQLPDGILYTSQDSHYFQSSK
;
A
#
# COMPACT_ATOMS: atom_id res chain seq x y z
N MET A 1 -29.01 -11.48 0.28
CA MET A 1 -28.87 -11.03 -1.12
C MET A 1 -27.39 -10.76 -1.34
N GLN A 2 -26.63 -11.76 -1.78
CA GLN A 2 -25.19 -11.62 -2.00
C GLN A 2 -24.98 -11.01 -3.39
N GLY A 3 -24.59 -9.74 -3.44
CA GLY A 3 -24.16 -9.09 -4.67
C GLY A 3 -22.68 -9.36 -4.88
N THR A 4 -22.35 -10.39 -5.66
CA THR A 4 -20.99 -10.55 -6.19
C THR A 4 -20.78 -9.50 -7.27
N LEU A 5 -19.93 -8.50 -6.99
CA LEU A 5 -19.44 -7.58 -8.00
C LEU A 5 -18.52 -8.36 -8.95
N VAL A 6 -19.07 -8.79 -10.09
CA VAL A 6 -18.27 -9.33 -11.19
C VAL A 6 -17.67 -8.15 -11.94
N ILE A 7 -16.42 -7.81 -11.62
CA ILE A 7 -15.63 -6.88 -12.43
C ILE A 7 -15.40 -7.55 -13.79
N ARG A 8 -15.92 -6.94 -14.86
CA ARG A 8 -15.82 -7.45 -16.24
C ARG A 8 -14.35 -7.36 -16.69
N THR A 9 -13.61 -8.47 -16.71
CA THR A 9 -12.16 -8.52 -16.94
C THR A 9 -11.70 -8.39 -18.40
N SER A 10 -12.53 -7.90 -19.32
CA SER A 10 -12.22 -7.97 -20.76
C SER A 10 -11.07 -7.06 -21.23
N THR A 11 -10.62 -6.11 -20.41
CA THR A 11 -9.57 -5.14 -20.77
C THR A 11 -8.24 -5.32 -20.04
N THR A 12 -8.18 -6.11 -18.96
CA THR A 12 -6.96 -6.27 -18.13
C THR A 12 -6.13 -7.50 -18.50
N THR A 13 -6.68 -8.43 -19.31
CA THR A 13 -6.04 -9.72 -19.61
C THR A 13 -4.69 -9.60 -20.30
N SER A 14 -4.45 -8.50 -21.03
CA SER A 14 -3.16 -8.25 -21.70
C SER A 14 -1.99 -8.14 -20.73
N LEU A 15 -2.21 -7.61 -19.51
CA LEU A 15 -1.16 -7.37 -18.51
C LEU A 15 -0.60 -8.67 -17.92
N PHE A 16 -1.40 -9.75 -17.87
CA PHE A 16 -0.95 -11.04 -17.34
C PHE A 16 0.09 -11.76 -18.21
N HIS A 17 0.36 -11.25 -19.42
CA HIS A 17 1.43 -11.76 -20.28
C HIS A 17 2.82 -11.18 -19.94
N PHE A 18 2.88 -10.19 -19.03
CA PHE A 18 4.11 -9.53 -18.65
C PHE A 18 4.45 -9.81 -17.19
N LEU A 19 5.74 -10.04 -16.91
CA LEU A 19 6.27 -10.13 -15.55
C LEU A 19 6.54 -8.72 -15.04
N LEU A 20 5.48 -8.04 -14.59
CA LEU A 20 5.60 -6.71 -13.98
C LEU A 20 6.21 -6.81 -12.58
N ASN A 21 7.18 -5.94 -12.29
CA ASN A 21 7.79 -5.86 -10.97
C ASN A 21 8.11 -4.42 -10.60
N ASN A 22 7.47 -3.92 -9.53
CA ASN A 22 7.70 -2.59 -8.97
C ASN A 22 8.79 -2.66 -7.90
N ALA A 23 10.00 -3.02 -8.31
CA ALA A 23 11.11 -3.13 -7.38
C ALA A 23 11.63 -1.73 -7.00
N GLY A 24 11.65 -1.44 -5.70
CA GLY A 24 12.26 -0.24 -5.13
C GLY A 24 11.24 0.80 -4.65
N ASP A 25 11.72 2.03 -4.48
CA ASP A 25 10.91 3.16 -4.06
C ASP A 25 10.04 3.67 -5.24
N PRO A 26 8.72 3.84 -5.07
CA PRO A 26 7.84 4.30 -6.14
C PRO A 26 8.16 5.69 -6.71
N PHE A 27 8.73 6.59 -5.90
CA PHE A 27 9.03 7.97 -6.29
C PHE A 27 10.41 8.14 -6.93
N LEU A 28 11.35 7.23 -6.66
CA LEU A 28 12.70 7.25 -7.25
C LEU A 28 12.77 6.53 -8.61
N GLY A 29 11.70 5.82 -8.98
CA GLY A 29 11.64 5.00 -10.19
C GLY A 29 12.38 3.67 -10.03
N SER A 30 12.04 2.70 -10.87
CA SER A 30 12.66 1.37 -10.83
C SER A 30 13.80 1.25 -11.84
N SER A 31 14.87 0.55 -11.45
CA SER A 31 15.90 0.07 -12.39
C SER A 31 15.37 -1.08 -13.27
N PHE A 32 14.21 -1.64 -12.94
CA PHE A 32 13.56 -2.69 -13.71
C PHE A 32 12.69 -2.06 -14.82
N SER A 33 12.98 -2.40 -16.08
CA SER A 33 12.35 -1.76 -17.24
C SER A 33 10.86 -2.09 -17.41
N LEU A 34 10.39 -3.21 -16.85
CA LEU A 34 9.01 -3.68 -16.92
C LEU A 34 8.31 -3.50 -15.56
N ASN A 35 8.02 -2.26 -15.21
CA ASN A 35 7.32 -1.90 -13.98
C ASN A 35 6.01 -1.14 -14.28
N SER A 36 5.16 -1.03 -13.27
CA SER A 36 3.96 -0.19 -13.24
C SER A 36 4.04 0.88 -12.16
N THR A 37 5.25 1.30 -11.79
CA THR A 37 5.50 2.25 -10.69
C THR A 37 4.78 3.59 -10.89
N ALA A 38 4.64 4.06 -12.13
CA ALA A 38 3.85 5.26 -12.42
C ALA A 38 2.36 5.11 -12.09
N PHE A 39 1.81 3.90 -12.27
CA PHE A 39 0.43 3.60 -11.87
C PHE A 39 0.32 3.52 -10.34
N GLU A 40 1.32 2.94 -9.68
CA GLU A 40 1.39 2.91 -8.21
C GLU A 40 1.37 4.33 -7.62
N VAL A 41 2.21 5.24 -8.12
CA VAL A 41 2.21 6.65 -7.70
C VAL A 41 0.86 7.31 -7.96
N CYS A 42 0.21 7.05 -9.10
CA CYS A 42 -1.13 7.57 -9.39
C CYS A 42 -2.17 7.14 -8.34
N VAL A 43 -2.12 5.89 -7.88
CA VAL A 43 -3.01 5.39 -6.81
C VAL A 43 -2.70 6.10 -5.49
N LEU A 44 -1.42 6.30 -5.16
CA LEU A 44 -1.01 7.02 -3.96
C LEU A 44 -1.46 8.49 -4.00
N ASP A 45 -1.27 9.20 -5.11
CA ASP A 45 -1.74 10.58 -5.33
C ASP A 45 -3.26 10.68 -5.13
N TRP A 46 -4.01 9.67 -5.58
CA TRP A 46 -5.47 9.63 -5.42
C TRP A 46 -5.88 9.53 -3.95
N PHE A 47 -5.23 8.65 -3.16
CA PHE A 47 -5.50 8.54 -1.72
C PHE A 47 -5.00 9.75 -0.93
N ALA A 48 -3.84 10.32 -1.30
CA ALA A 48 -3.33 11.54 -0.68
C ALA A 48 -4.31 12.71 -0.87
N ASN A 49 -4.87 12.87 -2.06
CA ASN A 49 -5.92 13.87 -2.33
C ASN A 49 -7.18 13.59 -1.50
N LEU A 50 -7.63 12.33 -1.42
CA LEU A 50 -8.79 11.94 -0.62
C LEU A 50 -8.61 12.27 0.88
N TRP A 51 -7.38 12.21 1.39
CA TRP A 51 -7.06 12.52 2.78
C TRP A 51 -6.53 13.93 3.00
N GLU A 52 -6.61 14.79 1.97
CA GLU A 52 -6.16 16.19 2.02
C GLU A 52 -4.69 16.35 2.42
N ILE A 53 -3.83 15.42 1.98
CA ILE A 53 -2.38 15.49 2.18
C ILE A 53 -1.72 16.16 0.98
N GLU A 54 -0.86 17.16 1.25
CA GLU A 54 -0.14 17.89 0.22
C GLU A 54 0.84 16.99 -0.55
N LYS A 55 1.07 17.29 -1.84
CA LYS A 55 1.76 16.37 -2.76
C LYS A 55 3.19 15.99 -2.33
N ASN A 56 3.82 16.83 -1.50
CA ASN A 56 5.20 16.65 -1.04
C ASN A 56 5.28 16.25 0.45
N GLU A 57 4.15 15.94 1.08
CA GLU A 57 4.05 15.65 2.52
C GLU A 57 3.68 14.19 2.83
N TYR A 58 3.65 13.32 1.80
CA TYR A 58 3.46 11.88 1.99
C TYR A 58 4.57 11.07 1.34
N TRP A 59 4.75 9.88 1.88
CA TRP A 59 5.50 8.80 1.27
C TRP A 59 4.74 7.50 1.53
N GLY A 60 4.78 6.57 0.59
CA GLY A 60 4.11 5.28 0.72
C GLY A 60 4.30 4.43 -0.53
N TYR A 61 3.77 3.21 -0.46
CA TYR A 61 3.78 2.24 -1.55
C TYR A 61 2.53 1.36 -1.46
N VAL A 62 2.17 0.69 -2.55
CA VAL A 62 0.99 -0.19 -2.58
C VAL A 62 1.37 -1.56 -2.02
N THR A 63 0.77 -1.90 -0.87
CA THR A 63 1.02 -3.18 -0.19
C THR A 63 0.17 -4.32 -0.71
N THR A 64 0.59 -5.56 -0.42
CA THR A 64 -0.16 -6.78 -0.76
C THR A 64 -1.47 -6.90 0.06
N GLY A 65 -1.56 -6.23 1.20
CA GLY A 65 -2.75 -6.20 2.02
C GLY A 65 -2.53 -5.52 3.37
N GLY A 66 -3.62 -5.41 4.15
CA GLY A 66 -3.60 -4.64 5.41
C GLY A 66 -2.58 -5.11 6.45
N THR A 67 -2.25 -6.41 6.50
CA THR A 67 -1.21 -6.93 7.40
C THR A 67 0.15 -6.30 7.12
N GLU A 68 0.55 -6.25 5.85
CA GLU A 68 1.82 -5.66 5.44
C GLU A 68 1.84 -4.15 5.73
N GLY A 69 0.80 -3.42 5.34
CA GLY A 69 0.71 -1.98 5.58
C GLY A 69 0.76 -1.62 7.07
N ASN A 70 0.06 -2.37 7.91
CA ASN A 70 0.08 -2.13 9.35
C ASN A 70 1.43 -2.52 10.00
N LEU A 71 2.06 -3.63 9.58
CA LEU A 71 3.41 -3.99 10.03
C LEU A 71 4.42 -2.92 9.65
N HIS A 72 4.32 -2.41 8.42
CA HIS A 72 5.17 -1.33 7.94
C HIS A 72 4.99 -0.05 8.77
N GLY A 73 3.74 0.35 9.04
CA GLY A 73 3.45 1.50 9.91
C GLY A 73 4.02 1.34 11.33
N ILE A 74 3.89 0.15 11.93
CA ILE A 74 4.47 -0.15 13.24
C ILE A 74 6.01 -0.10 13.19
N LEU A 75 6.62 -0.66 12.14
CA LEU A 75 8.07 -0.63 11.97
C LEU A 75 8.57 0.81 11.88
N VAL A 76 7.97 1.64 11.02
CA VAL A 76 8.31 3.07 10.90
C VAL A 76 8.12 3.78 12.23
N GLY A 77 6.99 3.55 12.91
CA GLY A 77 6.72 4.12 14.23
C GLY A 77 7.79 3.76 15.26
N ARG A 78 8.24 2.49 15.30
CA ARG A 78 9.30 2.02 16.18
C ARG A 78 10.65 2.67 15.88
N GLU A 79 11.03 2.80 14.61
CA GLU A 79 12.30 3.43 14.22
C GLU A 79 12.31 4.94 14.55
N GLN A 80 11.16 5.60 14.45
CA GLN A 80 11.04 7.03 14.77
C GLN A 80 10.86 7.28 16.29
N LEU A 81 10.26 6.34 17.02
CA LEU A 81 9.96 6.43 18.44
C LEU A 81 10.40 5.13 19.16
N PRO A 82 11.71 4.97 19.45
CA PRO A 82 12.24 3.73 20.03
C PRO A 82 11.63 3.33 21.38
N ASP A 83 11.27 4.33 22.20
CA ASP A 83 10.64 4.15 23.51
C ASP A 83 9.10 4.32 23.45
N GLY A 84 8.54 4.35 22.23
CA GLY A 84 7.11 4.51 22.00
C GLY A 84 6.30 3.33 22.53
N ILE A 85 5.16 3.60 23.14
CA ILE A 85 4.21 2.58 23.58
C ILE A 85 3.14 2.43 22.50
N LEU A 86 3.00 1.21 21.95
CA LEU A 86 1.94 0.88 21.00
C LEU A 86 0.62 0.64 21.73
N TYR A 87 -0.38 1.46 21.44
CA TYR A 87 -1.75 1.26 21.92
C TYR A 87 -2.63 0.69 20.82
N THR A 88 -3.42 -0.33 21.16
CA THR A 88 -4.36 -0.99 20.25
C THR A 88 -5.64 -1.34 21.01
N SER A 89 -6.79 -1.35 20.34
CA SER A 89 -8.06 -1.78 20.95
C SER A 89 -8.14 -3.31 21.03
N GLN A 90 -9.02 -3.84 21.88
CA GLN A 90 -9.33 -5.29 21.89
C GLN A 90 -10.03 -5.75 20.60
N ASP A 91 -10.71 -4.84 19.91
CA ASP A 91 -11.35 -5.09 18.61
C ASP A 91 -10.38 -4.99 17.43
N SER A 92 -9.10 -4.68 17.69
CA SER A 92 -8.10 -4.56 16.63
C SER A 92 -7.91 -5.90 15.94
N HIS A 93 -7.67 -5.85 14.63
CA HIS A 93 -7.59 -7.06 13.83
C HIS A 93 -6.52 -7.99 14.40
N TYR A 94 -6.73 -9.32 14.33
CA TYR A 94 -5.94 -10.34 15.04
C TYR A 94 -4.42 -10.17 15.01
N PHE A 95 -3.86 -9.57 13.96
CA PHE A 95 -2.43 -9.38 13.83
C PHE A 95 -1.88 -8.22 14.70
N GLN A 96 -2.72 -7.26 15.12
CA GLN A 96 -2.37 -6.13 15.99
C GLN A 96 -2.59 -6.42 17.47
N SER A 97 -3.30 -7.49 17.83
CA SER A 97 -3.58 -7.78 19.23
C SER A 97 -2.34 -8.33 19.94
N SER A 98 -1.82 -7.57 20.90
CA SER A 98 -0.91 -8.07 21.91
C SER A 98 -1.67 -9.07 22.79
N LYS A 99 -1.26 -10.34 22.78
CA LYS A 99 -1.64 -11.28 23.84
C LYS A 99 -0.92 -10.95 25.13
#